data_AF-X1KFD1-F1
#
_entry.id   AF-X1KFD1-F1
#
_cell.length_a   1.000
_cell.length_b   1.000
_cell.length_c   1.000
_cell.angle_alpha   90.00
_cell.angle_beta   90.00
_cell.angle_gamma   90.00
#
_symmetry.space_group_name_H-M   'P 1'
#
loop_
_entity.id
_entity.type
_entity.pdbx_description
1 polymer ?
#
loop_
_entity_poly.entity_id
_entity_poly.type
_entity_poly.pdbx_seq_one_letter_code
_entity_poly.pdbx_strand_id
1 'polypeptide(L)' 'GLTGTTKKSATRDLQELVEYGIFEKTGSTGRGVKYTLK' A
#
# COMPACT_ATOMS: atom_id res chain seq x y z
N GLY A 1 13.07 9.62 -0.49
CA GLY A 1 12.43 8.37 -0.05
C GLY A 1 11.83 8.61 1.32
N LEU A 2 10.70 7.98 1.66
CA LEU A 2 10.17 8.01 3.03
C LEU A 2 11.19 7.31 3.95
N THR A 3 12.02 8.09 4.62
CA THR A 3 13.10 7.59 5.47
C THR A 3 12.48 7.11 6.78
N GLY A 4 12.39 5.79 6.97
CA GLY A 4 11.83 5.19 8.20
C GLY A 4 11.12 3.86 8.00
N THR A 5 10.76 3.50 6.76
CA THR A 5 9.99 2.28 6.45
C THR A 5 10.74 1.38 5.49
N THR A 6 10.73 0.07 5.77
CA THR A 6 11.23 -0.95 4.83
C THR A 6 10.13 -1.32 3.84
N LYS A 7 10.49 -1.83 2.64
CA LYS A 7 9.49 -2.30 1.67
C LYS A 7 8.49 -3.30 2.28
N LYS A 8 8.97 -4.20 3.15
CA LYS A 8 8.12 -5.21 3.82
C LYS A 8 7.12 -4.58 4.79
N SER A 9 7.55 -3.61 5.60
CA SER A 9 6.64 -2.89 6.51
C SER A 9 5.62 -2.06 5.72
N ALA A 10 6.06 -1.30 4.72
CA ALA A 10 5.16 -0.53 3.86
C ALA A 10 4.07 -1.40 3.20
N THR A 11 4.43 -2.58 2.68
CA THR A 11 3.45 -3.49 2.07
C THR A 11 2.42 -3.97 3.09
N ARG A 12 2.85 -4.33 4.31
CA ARG A 12 1.95 -4.77 5.36
C ARG A 12 1.02 -3.64 5.80
N ASP A 13 1.57 -2.46 6.07
CA ASP A 13 0.79 -1.30 6.51
C ASP A 13 -0.25 -0.91 5.44
N LEU A 14 0.10 -0.97 4.16
CA LEU A 14 -0.85 -0.75 3.06
C LEU A 14 -1.94 -1.83 2.97
N GLN A 15 -1.64 -3.08 3.32
CA GLN A 15 -2.63 -4.16 3.37
C GLN A 15 -3.61 -3.94 4.53
N GLU A 16 -3.12 -3.61 5.72
CA GLU A 16 -3.94 -3.29 6.90
C GLU A 16 -4.90 -2.12 6.61
N LEU A 17 -4.42 -1.07 5.92
CA LEU A 17 -5.26 0.06 5.55
C LEU A 17 -6.31 -0.27 4.47
N VAL A 18 -6.08 -1.29 3.64
CA VAL A 18 -7.11 -1.83 2.73
C VAL A 18 -8.14 -2.66 3.51
N GLU A 19 -7.70 -3.48 4.46
CA GLU A 19 -8.59 -4.25 5.33
C GLU A 19 -9.51 -3.35 6.17
N TYR A 20 -9.00 -2.21 6.64
CA TYR A 20 -9.80 -1.18 7.32
C TYR A 20 -10.67 -0.34 6.37
N GLY A 21 -10.62 -0.59 5.06
CA GLY A 21 -11.43 0.11 4.07
C GLY A 21 -11.05 1.58 3.84
N ILE A 22 -9.84 1.99 4.26
CA ILE A 22 -9.30 3.34 4.08
C ILE A 22 -8.72 3.50 2.66
N PHE A 23 -8.02 2.47 2.20
CA PHE A 23 -7.50 2.40 0.85
C PHE A 23 -8.21 1.35 0.01
N GLU A 24 -8.26 1.58 -1.30
CA GLU A 24 -8.65 0.60 -2.30
C GLU A 24 -7.47 0.30 -3.23
N LYS A 25 -7.30 -0.98 -3.57
CA LYS A 25 -6.30 -1.40 -4.55
C LYS A 25 -6.88 -1.21 -5.96
N THR A 26 -6.30 -0.30 -6.73
CA THR A 26 -6.80 0.06 -8.07
C THR A 26 -6.03 -0.57 -9.22
N GLY A 27 -4.90 -1.23 -8.93
CA GLY A 27 -4.20 -2.01 -9.94
C GLY A 27 -2.81 -2.46 -9.51
N SER A 28 -2.18 -3.28 -10.34
CA SER A 28 -0.79 -3.68 -10.21
C SER A 28 -0.03 -3.43 -11.49
N THR A 29 1.27 -3.18 -11.35
CA THR A 29 2.23 -3.10 -12.44
C THR A 29 3.36 -4.08 -12.13
N GLY A 30 4.22 -4.37 -13.10
CA GLY A 30 5.43 -5.19 -12.86
C GLY A 30 6.42 -4.61 -11.85
N ARG A 31 6.19 -3.39 -11.34
CA ARG A 31 7.06 -2.69 -10.37
C ARG A 31 6.40 -2.46 -9.00
N GLY A 32 5.10 -2.69 -8.85
CA GLY A 32 4.38 -2.40 -7.61
C GLY A 32 2.86 -2.31 -7.76
N VAL A 33 2.19 -1.99 -6.66
CA VAL A 33 0.73 -1.90 -6.56
C VAL A 33 0.30 -0.43 -6.41
N LYS A 34 -0.80 -0.06 -7.07
CA LYS A 34 -1.44 1.25 -6.94
C LYS A 34 -2.61 1.15 -5.95
N TYR A 35 -2.68 2.14 -5.08
CA TYR A 35 -3.73 2.30 -4.07
C TYR A 35 -4.33 3.70 -4.18
N THR A 36 -5.62 3.86 -3.92
CA THR A 36 -6.31 5.15 -3.83
C THR A 36 -7.04 5.27 -2.50
N LEU A 37 -7.06 6.48 -1.93
CA LEU A 37 -7.93 6.77 -0.78
C LEU A 37 -9.39 6.56 -1.21
N LYS A 38 -10.16 5.93 -0.33
CA LYS A 38 -11.61 5.79 -0.48
C LYS A 38 -12.34 7.06 -0.09
#